data_AF-A0A655WSF7-F1
#
_entry.id   AF-A0A655WSF7-F1
#
_cell.length_a   1.000
_cell.length_b   1.000
_cell.length_c   1.000
_cell.angle_alpha   90.00
_cell.angle_beta   90.00
_cell.angle_gamma   90.00
#
_symmetry.space_group_name_H-M   'P 1'
#
loop_
_entity.id
_entity.type
_entity.pdbx_description
1 polymer ?
#
loop_
_entity_poly.entity_id
_entity_poly.type
_entity_poly.pdbx_seq_one_letter_code
_entity_poly.pdbx_strand_id
1 'polypeptide(L)' 'MLKHLLAREDLADITVLETTITRSNQASWRLFQKLDREQGEQGSVSTFLDETCHFEGEHDTEYLYRIPLQSSN' A
#
# COMPACT_ATOMS: atom_id res chain seq x y z
N MET A 1 11.34 9.11 -3.72
CA MET A 1 10.30 9.62 -2.81
C MET A 1 9.95 8.61 -1.72
N LEU A 2 9.25 7.49 -2.00
CA LEU A 2 8.76 6.57 -0.96
C LEU A 2 9.85 6.05 -0.01
N LYS A 3 10.97 5.54 -0.53
CA LYS A 3 12.13 5.12 0.28
C LYS A 3 12.69 6.24 1.17
N HIS A 4 12.69 7.47 0.66
CA HIS A 4 13.18 8.62 1.41
C HIS A 4 12.24 8.99 2.56
N LEU A 5 10.93 8.76 2.42
CA LEU A 5 9.99 8.91 3.52
C LEU A 5 10.23 7.84 4.60
N LEU A 6 10.34 6.57 4.18
CA LEU A 6 10.56 5.45 5.10
C LEU A 6 11.92 5.49 5.83
N ALA A 7 12.91 6.17 5.27
CA ALA A 7 14.24 6.32 5.88
C ALA A 7 14.33 7.45 6.92
N ARG A 8 13.22 8.12 7.26
CA ARG A 8 13.20 9.15 8.30
C ARG A 8 13.31 8.50 9.67
N GLU A 9 14.13 9.07 10.54
CA GLU A 9 14.37 8.56 11.91
C GLU A 9 13.07 8.42 12.70
N ASP A 10 12.15 9.38 12.57
CA ASP A 10 10.83 9.36 13.23
C ASP A 10 9.95 8.16 12.82
N LEU A 11 10.31 7.46 11.74
CA LEU A 11 9.60 6.29 11.24
C LEU A 11 10.42 5.00 11.43
N ALA A 12 11.51 4.99 12.19
CA ALA A 12 12.37 3.81 12.35
C ALA A 12 11.61 2.58 12.92
N ASP A 13 10.60 2.81 13.75
CA ASP A 13 9.84 1.76 14.44
C ASP A 13 8.61 1.27 13.68
N ILE A 14 8.33 1.79 12.47
CA ILE A 14 7.16 1.35 11.71
C ILE A 14 7.39 -0.04 11.10
N THR A 15 6.43 -0.93 11.28
CA THR A 15 6.53 -2.33 10.82
C THR A 15 5.64 -2.64 9.63
N VAL A 16 4.74 -1.73 9.25
CA VAL A 16 3.76 -1.94 8.18
C VAL A 16 3.48 -0.61 7.47
N LEU A 17 3.41 -0.65 6.15
CA LEU A 17 2.82 0.40 5.33
C LEU A 17 1.46 -0.05 4.80
N GLU A 18 0.46 0.82 4.92
CA GLU A 18 -0.87 0.62 4.34
C GLU A 18 -1.20 1.76 3.38
N THR A 19 -1.83 1.43 2.26
CA THR A 19 -2.36 2.39 1.29
C THR A 19 -3.59 1.80 0.61
N THR A 20 -4.48 2.66 0.13
CA THR A 20 -5.54 2.23 -0.79
C THR A 20 -5.15 2.53 -2.23
N ILE A 21 -5.56 1.67 -3.15
CA ILE A 21 -5.32 1.83 -4.58
C ILE A 21 -6.54 1.34 -5.34
N THR A 22 -7.10 2.15 -6.24
CA THR A 22 -8.11 1.68 -7.20
C THR A 22 -7.53 0.66 -8.18
N ARG A 23 -8.38 -0.21 -8.74
CA ARG A 23 -7.93 -1.23 -9.72
C ARG A 23 -7.23 -0.62 -10.95
N SER A 24 -7.67 0.56 -11.36
CA SER A 24 -7.23 1.27 -12.57
C SER A 24 -5.88 1.98 -12.39
N ASN A 25 -5.44 2.26 -11.15
CA ASN A 25 -4.22 2.99 -10.86
C ASN A 25 -2.95 2.11 -10.93
N GLN A 26 -2.65 1.64 -12.14
CA GLN A 26 -1.53 0.71 -12.39
C GLN A 26 -0.15 1.28 -12.04
N ALA A 27 0.01 2.61 -12.07
CA ALA A 27 1.26 3.25 -11.66
C ALA A 27 1.52 3.05 -10.16
N SER A 28 0.49 3.24 -9.33
CA SER A 28 0.59 3.03 -7.88
C SER A 28 0.78 1.55 -7.56
N TRP A 29 0.06 0.65 -8.23
CA TRP A 29 0.29 -0.80 -8.08
C TRP A 29 1.76 -1.17 -8.29
N ARG A 30 2.37 -0.73 -9.38
CA ARG A 30 3.79 -1.00 -9.66
C ARG A 30 4.73 -0.40 -8.62
N LEU A 31 4.43 0.81 -8.13
CA LEU A 31 5.23 1.47 -7.11
C LEU A 31 5.25 0.65 -5.81
N PHE A 32 4.08 0.26 -5.32
CA PHE A 32 3.95 -0.44 -4.05
C PHE A 32 4.32 -1.93 -4.15
N GLN A 33 4.07 -2.59 -5.28
CA GLN A 33 4.62 -3.94 -5.55
C GLN A 33 6.14 -3.95 -5.60
N LYS A 34 6.77 -2.89 -6.14
CA LYS A 34 8.22 -2.77 -6.08
C LYS A 34 8.73 -2.65 -4.65
N LEU A 35 8.07 -1.84 -3.82
CA LEU A 35 8.40 -1.75 -2.40
C LEU A 35 8.25 -3.11 -1.72
N ASP A 36 7.10 -3.78 -1.89
CA ASP A 36 6.82 -5.07 -1.27
C ASP A 36 7.89 -6.11 -1.64
N ARG A 37 8.26 -6.21 -2.92
CA ARG A 37 9.37 -7.07 -3.36
C ARG A 37 10.69 -6.77 -2.67
N GLU A 38 11.00 -5.50 -2.41
CA GLU A 38 12.21 -5.10 -1.68
C GLU A 38 12.13 -5.42 -0.18
N GLN A 39 10.92 -5.65 0.34
CA GLN A 39 10.63 -6.02 1.73
C GLN A 39 10.33 -7.53 1.91
N GLY A 40 10.58 -8.33 0.88
CA GLY A 40 10.43 -9.78 0.93
C GLY A 40 9.09 -10.33 0.43
N GLU A 41 8.26 -9.50 -0.23
CA GLU A 41 7.05 -9.91 -0.96
C GLU A 41 6.01 -10.61 -0.06
N GLN A 42 5.72 -9.99 1.08
CA GLN A 42 4.76 -10.49 2.07
C GLN A 42 3.50 -9.63 2.16
N GLY A 43 3.32 -8.73 1.19
CA GLY A 43 2.17 -7.85 1.11
C GLY A 43 0.86 -8.62 0.91
N SER A 44 -0.22 -8.04 1.42
CA SER A 44 -1.57 -8.58 1.28
C SER A 44 -2.54 -7.52 0.78
N VAL A 45 -3.43 -7.90 -0.12
CA VAL A 45 -4.44 -7.02 -0.71
C VAL A 45 -5.82 -7.48 -0.28
N SER A 46 -6.65 -6.55 0.14
CA SER A 46 -8.05 -6.78 0.49
C SER A 46 -8.93 -5.68 -0.08
N THR A 47 -10.23 -5.95 -0.23
CA THR A 47 -11.21 -4.91 -0.58
C THR A 47 -11.45 -4.05 0.67
N PHE A 48 -11.41 -2.72 0.53
CA PHE A 48 -11.61 -1.80 1.65
C PHE A 48 -12.85 -0.93 1.44
N LEU A 49 -12.82 0.01 0.48
CA LEU A 49 -14.00 0.80 0.11
C LEU A 49 -14.53 0.28 -1.21
N ASP A 50 -15.60 -0.50 -1.12
CA ASP A 50 -16.28 -1.08 -2.27
C ASP A 50 -17.18 -0.08 -2.99
N GLU A 51 -17.08 -0.05 -4.32
CA GLU A 51 -17.85 0.79 -5.24
C GLU A 51 -19.35 0.75 -4.99
N THR A 52 -19.91 -0.45 -4.78
CA THR A 52 -21.36 -0.61 -4.61
C THR A 52 -21.78 -0.36 -3.17
N CYS A 53 -21.07 -0.94 -2.20
CA CYS A 53 -21.45 -0.85 -0.80
C CYS A 53 -21.16 0.52 -0.15
N HIS A 54 -20.16 1.26 -0.63
CA HIS A 54 -19.72 2.51 0.01
C HIS A 54 -19.90 3.74 -0.86
N PHE A 55 -19.87 3.59 -2.19
CA PHE A 55 -19.89 4.72 -3.11
C PHE A 55 -21.15 4.79 -3.97
N GLU A 56 -22.09 3.85 -3.84
CA GLU A 56 -23.31 3.78 -4.66
C GLU A 56 -23.02 3.83 -6.19
N GLY A 57 -21.81 3.43 -6.61
CA GLY A 57 -21.34 3.49 -7.99
C GLY A 57 -20.63 4.78 -8.41
N GLU A 58 -20.48 5.77 -7.52
CA GLU A 58 -19.87 7.07 -7.87
C GLU A 58 -18.33 7.04 -7.89
N HIS A 59 -17.70 6.02 -7.30
CA HIS A 59 -16.25 5.86 -7.25
C HIS A 59 -15.81 4.39 -7.35
N ASP A 60 -14.67 4.15 -8.02
CA ASP A 60 -14.03 2.83 -8.13
C ASP A 60 -13.73 2.22 -6.75
N THR A 61 -13.81 0.89 -6.64
CA THR A 61 -13.36 0.16 -5.44
C THR A 61 -11.89 0.46 -5.11
N GLU A 62 -11.65 0.88 -3.86
CA GLU A 62 -10.33 1.09 -3.28
C GLU A 62 -9.87 -0.20 -2.56
N TYR A 63 -8.74 -0.75 -3.03
CA TYR A 63 -8.14 -1.93 -2.44
C TYR A 63 -7.10 -1.53 -1.40
N LEU A 64 -7.24 -2.02 -0.16
CA LEU A 64 -6.22 -1.85 0.86
C LEU A 64 -5.06 -2.80 0.58
N TYR A 65 -3.89 -2.22 0.35
CA TYR A 65 -2.63 -2.93 0.23
C TYR A 65 -1.81 -2.72 1.51
N ARG A 66 -1.56 -3.81 2.23
CA ARG A 66 -0.81 -3.85 3.48
C ARG A 66 0.54 -4.54 3.25
N ILE A 67 1.63 -3.82 3.44
CA ILE A 67 3.01 -4.27 3.17
C ILE A 67 3.80 -4.30 4.49
N PRO A 68 4.19 -5.47 4.99
CA PRO A 68 5.14 -5.57 6.09
C PRO A 68 6.49 -4.93 5.72
N LEU A 69 7.06 -4.15 6.63
CA LEU A 69 8.35 -3.51 6.47
C LEU A 69 9.37 -4.26 7.33
N GLN A 70 10.50 -4.62 6.74
CA GLN A 70 11.63 -5.15 7.47
C GLN A 70 12.36 -3.99 8.13
N SER A 71 12.63 -4.10 9.43
CA SER A 71 13.46 -3.14 10.14
C SER A 71 14.81 -3.05 9.43
N SER A 72 15.19 -1.85 9.02
CA SER A 72 16.54 -1.60 8.49
C SER A 72 17.49 -1.63 9.69
N ASN A 73 18.22 -2.74 9.84
CA ASN A 73 19.24 -2.92 10.87
C ASN A 73 20.49 -2.10 10.55
#